data_AF-A0A1W9H5L9-F1
#
_entry.id   AF-A0A1W9H5L9-F1
#
_cell.length_a   1.000
_cell.length_b   1.000
_cell.length_c   1.000
_cell.angle_alpha   90.00
_cell.angle_beta   90.00
_cell.angle_gamma   90.00
#
_symmetry.space_group_name_H-M   'P 1'
#
loop_
_entity.id
_entity.type
_entity.pdbx_description
1 polymer ?
#
loop_
_entity_poly.entity_id
_entity_poly.type
_entity_poly.pdbx_seq_one_letter_code
_entity_poly.pdbx_strand_id
1 'polypeptide(L)'
;MLIYSKPEHHDYQLYLALNDIEHSRTKANHPQTNGICERFHKTTLQEFYQVTFRRKIYQSIEELQYDLDEWMVYYNSARTHQVKMCCGRTPMQTSVDAKKIWSDKITALNN
;
A
#
# COMPACT_ATOMS: atom_id res chain seq x y z
N MET A 1 1.94 -33.87 -4.62
CA MET A 1 2.78 -34.35 -3.51
C MET A 1 3.10 -33.13 -2.65
N LEU A 2 2.35 -32.92 -1.56
CA LEU A 2 2.46 -31.75 -0.70
C LEU A 2 3.59 -31.98 0.32
N ILE A 3 4.72 -31.29 0.16
CA ILE A 3 5.81 -31.32 1.13
C ILE A 3 5.63 -30.11 2.06
N TYR A 4 4.74 -30.23 3.04
CA TYR A 4 4.70 -29.29 4.17
C TYR A 4 5.90 -29.56 5.07
N SER A 5 7.04 -28.94 4.74
CA SER A 5 8.27 -29.04 5.52
C SER A 5 8.19 -28.15 6.77
N LYS A 6 7.99 -28.81 7.93
CA LYS A 6 8.28 -28.40 9.32
C LYS A 6 7.44 -27.28 9.98
N PRO A 7 6.82 -27.54 11.15
CA PRO A 7 6.09 -26.56 11.95
C PRO A 7 7.04 -25.88 12.95
N GLU A 8 7.87 -24.95 12.48
CA GLU A 8 8.68 -24.09 13.36
C GLU A 8 8.54 -22.64 12.84
N HIS A 9 7.63 -21.88 13.46
CA HIS A 9 7.51 -20.41 13.45
C HIS A 9 7.20 -19.66 12.14
N HIS A 10 5.96 -19.72 11.63
CA HIS A 10 5.45 -18.59 10.85
C HIS A 10 3.90 -18.50 10.75
N ASP A 11 3.21 -18.15 11.83
CA ASP A 11 1.74 -18.00 11.87
C ASP A 11 1.19 -17.12 10.74
N TYR A 12 1.92 -16.06 10.37
CA TYR A 12 1.55 -15.20 9.25
C TYR A 12 1.58 -15.91 7.88
N GLN A 13 2.57 -16.78 7.62
CA GLN A 13 2.63 -17.49 6.33
C GLN A 13 1.57 -18.57 6.24
N LEU A 14 1.28 -19.22 7.38
CA LEU A 14 0.17 -20.17 7.48
C LEU A 14 -1.16 -19.46 7.21
N TYR A 15 -1.39 -18.29 7.82
CA TYR A 15 -2.57 -17.48 7.56
C TYR A 15 -2.73 -17.13 6.07
N LEU A 16 -1.66 -16.67 5.42
CA LEU A 16 -1.70 -16.35 3.99
C LEU A 16 -2.05 -17.58 3.15
N ALA A 17 -1.41 -18.73 3.41
CA ALA A 17 -1.68 -19.97 2.70
C ALA A 17 -3.12 -20.48 2.88
N LEU A 18 -3.67 -20.36 4.10
CA LEU A 18 -5.06 -20.72 4.39
C LEU A 18 -6.08 -19.82 3.67
N ASN A 19 -5.70 -18.58 3.35
CA ASN A 19 -6.53 -17.63 2.61
C ASN A 19 -6.23 -17.61 1.10
N ASP A 20 -5.46 -18.58 0.59
CA ASP A 20 -5.06 -18.66 -0.81
C ASP A 20 -4.31 -17.40 -1.31
N ILE A 21 -3.52 -16.79 -0.41
CA ILE A 21 -2.69 -15.62 -0.71
C ILE A 21 -1.24 -16.08 -0.89
N GLU A 22 -0.71 -15.88 -2.10
CA GLU A 22 0.70 -16.15 -2.39
C GLU A 22 1.60 -15.14 -1.67
N HIS A 23 2.49 -15.66 -0.81
CA HIS A 23 3.50 -14.84 -0.15
C HIS A 23 4.75 -14.71 -1.02
N SER A 24 5.03 -13.50 -1.50
CA SER A 24 6.28 -13.18 -2.20
C SER A 24 7.14 -12.22 -1.38
N ARG A 25 8.46 -12.39 -1.45
CA ARG A 25 9.44 -11.47 -0.86
C ARG A 25 10.17 -10.74 -1.98
N THR A 26 10.46 -9.46 -1.77
CA THR A 26 11.29 -8.71 -2.70
C THR A 26 12.69 -9.33 -2.77
N LYS A 27 13.21 -9.53 -3.98
CA LYS A 27 14.59 -9.99 -4.18
C LYS A 27 15.55 -8.96 -3.58
N ALA A 28 16.60 -9.44 -2.92
CA ALA A 28 17.67 -8.58 -2.41
C ALA A 28 18.23 -7.69 -3.54
N ASN A 29 18.49 -6.42 -3.24
CA ASN A 29 19.00 -5.42 -4.20
C ASN A 29 18.07 -5.10 -5.38
N HIS A 30 16.75 -5.25 -5.22
CA HIS A 30 15.76 -4.89 -6.25
C HIS A 30 14.85 -3.72 -5.80
N PRO A 31 15.35 -2.47 -5.76
CA PRO A 31 14.66 -1.32 -5.15
C PRO A 31 13.34 -0.94 -5.86
N GLN A 32 13.14 -1.32 -7.12
CA GLN A 32 11.93 -0.97 -7.87
C GLN A 32 10.65 -1.63 -7.32
N THR A 33 10.74 -2.79 -6.66
CA THR A 33 9.56 -3.47 -6.10
C THR A 33 9.07 -2.81 -4.81
N ASN A 34 9.90 -2.04 -4.11
CA ASN A 34 9.53 -1.31 -2.89
C ASN A 34 9.37 0.21 -3.10
N GLY A 35 9.79 0.73 -4.25
CA GLY A 35 9.88 2.17 -4.49
C GLY A 35 8.56 2.94 -4.37
N ILE A 36 7.41 2.28 -4.56
CA ILE A 36 6.09 2.89 -4.32
C ILE A 36 5.84 3.08 -2.83
N CYS A 37 6.06 2.04 -2.02
CA CYS A 37 5.91 2.08 -0.57
C CYS A 37 6.86 3.11 0.07
N GLU A 38 8.12 3.12 -0.35
CA GLU A 38 9.10 4.09 0.12
C GLU A 38 8.72 5.53 -0.22
N ARG A 39 8.18 5.76 -1.43
CA ARG A 39 7.70 7.08 -1.83
C ARG A 39 6.50 7.51 -1.01
N PHE A 40 5.56 6.59 -0.76
CA PHE A 40 4.41 6.84 0.10
C PHE A 40 4.85 7.21 1.52
N HIS A 41 5.75 6.45 2.14
CA HIS A 41 6.28 6.76 3.48
C HIS A 41 6.94 8.15 3.55
N LYS A 42 7.70 8.54 2.52
CA LYS A 42 8.27 9.90 2.44
C LYS A 42 7.17 10.96 2.37
N THR A 43 6.11 10.73 1.60
CA THR A 43 4.97 11.65 1.51
C THR A 43 4.24 11.77 2.85
N THR A 44 3.92 10.66 3.52
CA THR A 44 3.30 10.68 4.86
C THR A 44 4.17 11.44 5.87
N LEU A 45 5.49 11.22 5.85
CA LEU A 45 6.41 11.97 6.70
C LEU A 45 6.36 13.48 6.46
N GLN A 46 6.45 13.90 5.19
CA GLN A 46 6.55 15.31 4.81
C GLN A 46 5.23 16.07 4.96
N GLU A 47 4.12 15.46 4.55
CA GLU A 47 2.84 16.14 4.45
C GLU A 47 1.96 15.96 5.69
N PHE A 48 2.10 14.85 6.41
CA PHE A 48 1.36 14.60 7.65
C PHE A 48 2.23 14.85 8.88
N TYR A 49 3.16 13.95 9.21
CA TYR A 49 3.84 13.96 10.51
C TYR A 49 4.59 15.27 10.80
N GLN A 50 5.35 15.78 9.84
CA GLN A 50 6.06 17.06 10.02
C GLN A 50 5.11 18.25 10.21
N VAL A 51 3.93 18.22 9.59
CA VAL A 51 2.95 19.31 9.68
C VAL A 51 2.18 19.23 10.99
N THR A 52 1.67 18.04 11.35
CA THR A 52 0.83 17.84 12.53
C THR A 52 1.60 18.06 13.82
N PHE A 53 2.81 17.52 13.93
CA PHE A 53 3.64 17.72 15.12
C PHE A 53 4.12 19.15 15.34
N ARG A 54 4.05 20.03 14.32
CA ARG A 54 4.26 21.47 14.49
C ARG A 54 3.01 22.23 14.96
N ARG A 55 1.82 21.66 14.75
CA ARG A 55 0.53 22.33 14.98
C ARG A 55 -0.20 21.84 16.22
N LYS A 56 0.05 20.60 16.63
CA LYS A 56 -0.70 19.90 17.68
C LYS A 56 0.24 19.04 18.52
N ILE A 57 0.07 19.12 19.84
CA ILE A 57 0.74 18.21 20.79
C ILE A 57 -0.25 17.10 21.10
N TYR A 58 0.08 15.88 20.68
CA TYR A 58 -0.73 14.70 20.91
C TYR A 58 -0.51 14.16 22.32
N GLN A 59 -1.59 13.82 23.02
CA GLN A 59 -1.53 13.25 24.38
C GLN A 59 -1.55 11.71 24.36
N SER A 60 -1.94 11.11 23.24
CA SER A 60 -1.95 9.65 23.07
C SER A 60 -1.73 9.24 21.61
N ILE A 61 -1.46 7.96 21.38
CA ILE A 61 -1.26 7.40 20.04
C ILE A 61 -2.59 7.36 19.29
N GLU A 62 -3.71 7.13 19.98
CA GLU A 62 -5.05 7.05 19.40
C GLU A 62 -5.46 8.39 18.78
N GLU A 63 -5.10 9.51 19.42
CA GLU A 63 -5.35 10.83 18.89
C GLU A 63 -4.56 11.10 17.60
N LEU A 64 -3.31 10.62 17.53
CA LEU A 64 -2.48 10.69 16.33
C LEU A 64 -3.04 9.78 15.22
N GLN A 65 -3.51 8.58 15.58
CA GLN A 65 -4.10 7.63 14.65
C GLN A 65 -5.37 8.19 14.02
N TYR A 66 -6.24 8.84 14.80
CA TYR A 66 -7.45 9.49 14.27
C TYR A 66 -7.12 10.54 13.20
N ASP A 67 -6.18 11.43 13.49
CA ASP A 67 -5.78 12.46 12.52
C ASP A 67 -5.09 11.84 11.29
N LEU A 68 -4.35 10.75 11.48
CA LEU A 68 -3.72 10.01 10.38
C LEU A 68 -4.76 9.35 9.49
N ASP A 69 -5.81 8.74 10.06
CA ASP A 69 -6.88 8.10 9.32
C ASP A 69 -7.64 9.12 8.45
N GLU A 70 -7.96 10.30 9.01
CA GLU A 70 -8.54 11.42 8.27
C GLU A 70 -7.62 11.89 7.14
N TRP A 71 -6.32 12.02 7.41
CA TRP A 71 -5.34 12.38 6.38
C TRP A 71 -5.23 11.31 5.29
N MET A 72 -5.35 10.02 5.63
CA MET A 72 -5.36 8.91 4.68
C MET A 72 -6.59 8.95 3.77
N VAL A 73 -7.76 9.31 4.28
CA VAL A 73 -8.95 9.54 3.46
C VAL A 73 -8.68 10.66 2.45
N TYR A 74 -8.13 11.79 2.90
CA TYR A 74 -7.75 12.89 2.00
C TYR A 74 -6.71 12.45 0.95
N TYR A 75 -5.65 11.75 1.37
CA TYR A 75 -4.61 11.26 0.48
C TYR A 75 -5.19 10.38 -0.63
N ASN A 76 -6.08 9.46 -0.28
CA ASN A 76 -6.65 8.51 -1.24
C ASN A 76 -7.71 9.14 -2.15
N SER A 77 -8.51 10.09 -1.65
CA SER A 77 -9.73 10.57 -2.31
C SER A 77 -9.61 11.95 -2.95
N ALA A 78 -8.70 12.81 -2.49
CA ALA A 78 -8.64 14.22 -2.91
C ALA A 78 -7.24 14.68 -3.33
N ARG A 79 -6.18 14.07 -2.81
CA ARG A 79 -4.81 14.44 -3.18
C ARG A 79 -4.52 14.07 -4.64
N THR A 80 -4.43 15.07 -5.51
CA THR A 80 -4.06 14.87 -6.91
C THR A 80 -2.58 14.57 -7.04
N HIS A 81 -2.20 13.43 -7.64
CA HIS A 81 -0.81 13.17 -7.96
C HIS A 81 -0.38 13.99 -9.18
N GLN A 82 0.50 14.97 -9.00
CA GLN A 82 1.06 15.78 -10.10
C GLN A 82 2.11 15.03 -10.96
N VAL A 83 2.36 13.76 -10.70
CA VAL A 83 3.31 12.98 -11.51
C VAL A 83 2.72 12.77 -12.91
N LYS A 84 3.55 12.99 -13.94
CA LYS A 84 3.26 13.02 -15.39
C LYS A 84 2.34 11.90 -15.93
N MET A 85 2.22 10.77 -15.24
CA MET A 85 1.38 9.62 -15.62
C MET A 85 -0.01 9.56 -14.94
N CYS A 86 -0.23 10.31 -13.85
CA CYS A 86 -1.49 10.25 -13.11
C CYS A 86 -2.57 11.17 -13.67
N CYS A 87 -2.24 12.12 -14.56
CA CYS A 87 -3.21 13.02 -15.22
C CYS A 87 -4.15 13.76 -14.22
N GLY A 88 -3.66 14.08 -13.01
CA GLY A 88 -4.47 14.70 -11.95
C GLY A 88 -5.39 13.75 -11.19
N ARG A 89 -5.36 12.44 -11.49
CA ARG A 89 -6.13 11.42 -10.77
C ARG A 89 -5.64 11.23 -9.34
N THR A 90 -6.54 10.79 -8.49
CA THR A 90 -6.26 10.42 -7.09
C THR A 90 -5.70 8.99 -7.02
N PRO A 91 -5.06 8.60 -5.91
CA PRO A 91 -4.60 7.23 -5.70
C PRO A 91 -5.71 6.20 -5.87
N MET A 92 -6.91 6.49 -5.33
CA MET A 92 -8.05 5.59 -5.44
C MET A 92 -8.50 5.40 -6.89
N GLN A 93 -8.61 6.48 -7.67
CA GLN A 93 -8.96 6.41 -9.09
C GLN A 93 -7.94 5.58 -9.87
N THR A 94 -6.64 5.82 -9.62
CA THR A 94 -5.55 5.07 -10.27
C THR A 94 -5.62 3.58 -9.93
N SER A 95 -5.97 3.23 -8.68
CA SER A 95 -6.14 1.84 -8.24
C SER A 95 -7.30 1.15 -8.95
N VAL A 96 -8.46 1.82 -9.05
CA VAL A 96 -9.64 1.28 -9.74
C VAL A 96 -9.37 1.09 -11.23
N ASP A 97 -8.74 2.08 -11.88
CA ASP A 97 -8.35 1.98 -13.29
C ASP A 97 -7.40 0.80 -13.54
N ALA A 98 -6.43 0.60 -12.64
CA ALA A 98 -5.48 -0.51 -12.73
C ALA A 98 -6.16 -1.89 -12.62
N LYS A 99 -7.19 -2.03 -11.79
CA LYS A 99 -7.98 -3.28 -11.69
C LYS A 99 -8.65 -3.61 -13.02
N LYS A 100 -9.22 -2.62 -13.69
CA LYS A 100 -9.85 -2.80 -15.00
C LYS A 100 -8.84 -3.29 -16.04
N ILE A 101 -7.69 -2.63 -16.13
CA ILE A 101 -6.61 -3.01 -17.05
C ILE A 101 -6.14 -4.45 -16.81
N TRP A 102 -6.03 -4.85 -15.53
CA TRP A 102 -5.65 -6.21 -15.17
C TRP A 102 -6.71 -7.24 -15.59
N SER A 103 -8.00 -6.96 -15.33
CA SER A 103 -9.12 -7.82 -15.71
C SER A 103 -9.18 -8.03 -17.23
N ASP A 104 -9.01 -6.95 -18.00
CA ASP A 104 -9.00 -7.01 -19.46
C ASP A 104 -7.83 -7.88 -19.97
N LYS A 105 -6.65 -7.74 -19.34
CA LYS A 105 -5.46 -8.53 -19.67
C LYS A 105 -5.65 -10.02 -19.37
N ILE A 106 -6.23 -10.38 -18.23
CA ILE A 106 -6.52 -11.78 -17.89
C ILE A 106 -7.54 -12.37 -18.87
N THR A 107 -8.60 -11.62 -19.19
CA THR A 107 -9.63 -12.07 -20.14
C THR A 107 -9.02 -12.33 -21.53
N ALA A 108 -8.11 -11.49 -21.98
CA ALA A 108 -7.41 -11.66 -23.26
C ALA A 108 -6.39 -12.82 -23.27
N LEU A 109 -5.85 -13.22 -22.12
CA LEU A 109 -4.92 -14.36 -22.01
C LEU A 109 -5.63 -15.72 -21.91
N ASN A 110 -6.89 -15.72 -21.49
CA ASN A 110 -7.71 -16.92 -21.29
C ASN A 110 -8.61 -17.27 -22.50
N ASN A 111 -8.59 -16.43 -23.54
CA ASN A 111 -9.21 -16.67 -24.85
C ASN A 111 -8.13 -17.07 -25.87
#